data_AF-V5RKN2-F1
#
_entry.id   AF-V5RKN2-F1
#
_cell.length_a   1.000
_cell.length_b   1.000
_cell.length_c   1.000
_cell.angle_alpha   90.00
_cell.angle_beta   90.00
_cell.angle_gamma   90.00
#
_symmetry.space_group_name_H-M   'P 1'
#
loop_
_entity.id
_entity.type
_entity.pdbx_description
1 polymer ?
#
loop_
_entity_poly.entity_id
_entity_poly.type
_entity_poly.pdbx_seq_one_letter_code
_entity_poly.pdbx_strand_id
1 'polypeptide(L)'
;MKKLLNILGSLSMTILPVTSIVSCKTKNEASENKPSTEEKEEAPDFSSLISQFKKDVSTIISEELFKTREKLFELEKDAKLRNKFLVKENIEKNAKQKNLSENDKKNFESDIKTLLSIDNIKSELNKLKNKPEYNVILDGLEDIFENMNVNFESAEFKYKNFSN
;
A
#
# COMPACT_ATOMS: atom_id res chain seq x y z
N MET A 1 -26.50 -12.60 11.22
CA MET A 1 -25.61 -11.50 10.85
C MET A 1 -24.19 -12.04 10.60
N LYS A 2 -23.90 -12.55 9.39
CA LYS A 2 -22.59 -13.15 9.03
C LYS A 2 -22.20 -12.93 7.55
N LYS A 3 -22.60 -11.81 6.93
CA LYS A 3 -22.47 -11.65 5.46
C LYS A 3 -21.60 -10.47 4.98
N LEU A 4 -20.94 -9.72 5.87
CA LEU A 4 -20.13 -8.55 5.47
C LEU A 4 -18.62 -8.80 5.41
N LEU A 5 -18.12 -9.96 5.84
CA LEU A 5 -16.68 -10.17 6.06
C LEU A 5 -15.86 -10.49 4.79
N ASN A 6 -16.46 -10.56 3.60
CA ASN A 6 -15.77 -11.10 2.41
C ASN A 6 -15.30 -10.06 1.38
N ILE A 7 -15.30 -8.76 1.67
CA ILE A 7 -14.97 -7.73 0.65
C ILE A 7 -13.55 -7.15 0.79
N LEU A 8 -12.78 -7.52 1.82
CA LEU A 8 -11.40 -7.04 2.02
C LEU A 8 -10.31 -8.00 1.54
N GLY A 9 -10.63 -8.87 0.57
CA GLY A 9 -9.64 -9.74 -0.07
C GLY A 9 -9.21 -9.18 -1.43
N SER A 10 -7.93 -8.84 -1.57
CA SER A 10 -7.22 -8.43 -2.81
C SER A 10 -7.33 -6.96 -3.26
N LEU A 11 -6.65 -6.06 -2.54
CA LEU A 11 -6.27 -4.76 -3.10
C LEU A 11 -4.99 -4.93 -3.96
N SER A 12 -5.15 -5.38 -5.20
CA SER A 12 -4.06 -5.35 -6.19
C SER A 12 -3.81 -3.89 -6.60
N MET A 13 -2.73 -3.28 -6.12
CA MET A 13 -2.34 -1.91 -6.48
C MET A 13 -1.89 -1.83 -7.95
N THR A 14 -2.80 -1.49 -8.85
CA THR A 14 -2.44 -0.83 -10.11
C THR A 14 -2.44 0.67 -9.86
N ILE A 15 -1.26 1.28 -9.89
CA ILE A 15 -1.08 2.73 -9.76
C ILE A 15 -1.70 3.39 -11.01
N LEU A 16 -2.95 3.85 -10.91
CA LEU A 16 -3.59 4.68 -11.93
C LEU A 16 -3.63 6.14 -11.45
N PRO A 17 -3.38 7.12 -12.33
CA PRO A 17 -3.44 8.53 -11.96
C PRO A 17 -4.88 8.91 -11.61
N VAL A 18 -5.08 9.42 -10.40
CA VAL A 18 -6.39 9.79 -9.85
C VAL A 18 -6.87 11.07 -10.55
N THR A 19 -7.79 10.95 -11.50
CA THR A 19 -8.50 12.10 -12.06
C THR A 19 -9.58 12.53 -11.06
N SER A 20 -9.46 13.76 -10.56
CA SER A 20 -10.41 14.37 -9.63
C SER A 20 -11.80 14.48 -10.28
N ILE A 21 -12.73 13.61 -9.88
CA ILE A 21 -14.15 13.75 -10.25
C ILE A 21 -14.74 14.83 -9.35
N VAL A 22 -14.73 16.07 -9.83
CA VAL A 22 -15.54 17.15 -9.25
C VAL A 22 -17.00 16.85 -9.60
N SER A 23 -17.75 16.31 -8.65
CA SER A 23 -19.20 16.19 -8.78
C SER A 23 -19.81 17.58 -8.62
N CYS A 24 -20.02 18.27 -9.74
CA CYS A 24 -20.86 19.46 -9.81
C CYS A 24 -22.28 19.09 -9.38
N LYS A 25 -22.69 19.52 -8.19
CA LYS A 25 -24.10 19.51 -7.78
C LYS A 25 -24.79 20.68 -8.48
N THR A 26 -25.33 20.46 -9.67
CA THR A 26 -26.25 21.40 -10.32
C THR A 26 -27.55 21.43 -9.53
N LYS A 27 -27.89 22.59 -8.97
CA LYS A 27 -29.28 22.94 -8.66
C LYS A 27 -29.54 24.39 -9.05
N ASN A 28 -30.24 24.54 -10.17
CA ASN A 28 -30.95 25.76 -10.53
C ASN A 28 -32.18 25.93 -9.61
N GLU A 29 -32.25 27.12 -9.03
CA GLU A 29 -33.40 27.99 -8.68
C GLU A 29 -34.75 27.47 -8.14
N ALA A 30 -35.15 28.17 -7.06
CA ALA A 30 -36.47 28.75 -6.76
C ALA A 30 -37.52 28.03 -5.86
N SER A 31 -37.78 28.74 -4.75
CA SER A 31 -39.05 29.03 -4.05
C SER A 31 -39.76 28.00 -3.16
N GLU A 32 -39.82 28.38 -1.87
CA GLU A 32 -40.89 28.25 -0.86
C GLU A 32 -41.88 27.08 -0.97
N ASN A 33 -41.77 26.12 -0.04
CA ASN A 33 -42.79 25.80 0.96
C ASN A 33 -42.29 24.69 1.90
N LYS A 34 -42.28 24.95 3.21
CA LYS A 34 -42.04 23.94 4.25
C LYS A 34 -43.17 22.91 4.21
N PRO A 35 -42.87 21.62 4.40
CA PRO A 35 -43.35 21.00 5.64
C PRO A 35 -42.41 19.95 6.25
N SER A 36 -42.55 19.81 7.57
CA SER A 36 -42.24 18.64 8.40
C SER A 36 -40.79 18.16 8.45
N THR A 37 -40.13 18.51 9.55
CA THR A 37 -38.88 17.90 10.02
C THR A 37 -39.16 16.45 10.44
N GLU A 38 -39.17 15.53 9.48
CA GLU A 38 -38.76 14.15 9.77
C GLU A 38 -37.24 14.14 9.62
N GLU A 39 -36.52 14.11 10.75
CA GLU A 39 -35.13 13.68 10.78
C GLU A 39 -35.09 12.25 10.25
N LYS A 40 -34.98 12.10 8.92
CA LYS A 40 -34.40 10.90 8.35
C LYS A 40 -32.99 10.88 8.89
N GLU A 41 -32.72 9.99 9.83
CA GLU A 41 -31.36 9.53 10.11
C GLU A 41 -30.70 9.30 8.76
N GLU A 42 -29.78 10.19 8.38
CA GLU A 42 -29.00 10.02 7.17
C GLU A 42 -28.25 8.71 7.36
N ALA A 43 -28.65 7.68 6.61
CA ALA A 43 -28.00 6.39 6.66
C ALA A 43 -26.49 6.63 6.48
N PRO A 44 -25.63 6.05 7.35
CA PRO A 44 -24.21 6.34 7.34
C PRO A 44 -23.65 6.16 5.92
N ASP A 45 -23.01 7.20 5.39
CA ASP A 45 -22.42 7.18 4.05
C ASP A 45 -21.13 6.33 4.07
N PHE A 46 -21.33 5.02 4.08
CA PHE A 46 -20.27 4.03 4.02
C PHE A 46 -19.39 4.19 2.77
N SER A 47 -19.95 4.70 1.67
CA SER A 47 -19.19 4.92 0.44
C SER A 47 -18.13 6.01 0.65
N SER A 48 -18.51 7.14 1.25
CA SER A 48 -17.57 8.20 1.60
C SER A 48 -16.55 7.73 2.64
N LEU A 49 -16.97 6.94 3.63
CA LEU A 49 -16.05 6.39 4.64
C LEU A 49 -15.00 5.46 4.02
N ILE A 50 -15.41 4.53 3.15
CA ILE A 50 -14.50 3.62 2.44
C ILE A 50 -13.55 4.41 1.54
N SER A 51 -14.06 5.45 0.86
CA SER A 51 -13.24 6.32 0.01
C SER A 51 -12.17 7.05 0.84
N GLN A 52 -12.55 7.58 2.01
CA GLN A 52 -11.62 8.26 2.91
C GLN A 52 -10.58 7.27 3.50
N PHE A 53 -11.00 6.07 3.89
CA PHE A 53 -10.08 5.03 4.37
C PHE A 53 -9.04 4.65 3.28
N LYS A 54 -9.48 4.44 2.03
CA LYS A 54 -8.57 4.17 0.90
C LYS A 54 -7.58 5.31 0.69
N LYS A 55 -8.03 6.55 0.80
CA LYS A 55 -7.18 7.74 0.69
C LYS A 55 -6.13 7.76 1.79
N ASP A 56 -6.52 7.56 3.05
CA ASP A 56 -5.60 7.52 4.19
C ASP A 56 -4.54 6.41 4.03
N VAL A 57 -4.97 5.21 3.65
CA VAL A 57 -4.06 4.08 3.36
C VAL A 57 -3.07 4.44 2.25
N SER A 58 -3.56 5.00 1.13
CA SER A 58 -2.73 5.40 0.00
C SER A 58 -1.73 6.50 0.39
N THR A 59 -2.15 7.47 1.21
CA THR A 59 -1.29 8.54 1.71
C THR A 59 -0.18 7.97 2.58
N ILE A 60 -0.51 7.11 3.56
CA ILE A 60 0.49 6.48 4.45
C ILE A 60 1.53 5.72 3.63
N ILE A 61 1.09 4.86 2.70
CA ILE A 61 2.02 4.08 1.86
C ILE A 61 2.90 5.01 1.04
N SER A 62 2.32 6.04 0.42
CA SER A 62 3.06 6.98 -0.42
C SER A 62 4.10 7.78 0.38
N GLU A 63 3.74 8.26 1.56
CA GLU A 63 4.64 9.02 2.43
C GLU A 63 5.81 8.16 2.92
N GLU A 64 5.55 6.93 3.36
CA GLU A 64 6.61 6.02 3.80
C GLU A 64 7.54 5.64 2.65
N LEU A 65 7.02 5.28 1.47
CA LEU A 65 7.85 5.00 0.31
C LEU A 65 8.65 6.23 -0.16
N PHE A 66 8.09 7.43 -0.04
CA PHE A 66 8.81 8.66 -0.35
C PHE A 66 9.98 8.92 0.61
N LYS A 67 9.83 8.58 1.89
CA LYS A 67 10.93 8.63 2.89
C LYS A 67 12.04 7.62 2.58
N THR A 68 11.73 6.49 1.95
CA THR A 68 12.74 5.46 1.65
C THR A 68 13.42 5.62 0.31
N ARG A 69 12.94 6.52 -0.57
CA ARG A 69 13.45 6.67 -1.95
C ARG A 69 14.97 6.81 -2.04
N GLU A 70 15.60 7.48 -1.06
CA GLU A 70 17.05 7.73 -1.06
C GLU A 70 17.84 6.45 -0.80
N LYS A 71 17.23 5.48 -0.10
CA LYS A 71 17.83 4.17 0.14
C LYS A 71 17.81 3.29 -1.11
N LEU A 72 16.91 3.55 -2.07
CA LEU A 72 16.81 2.79 -3.33
C LEU A 72 18.06 2.91 -4.21
N PHE A 73 18.85 3.97 -3.99
CA PHE A 73 20.11 4.20 -4.68
C PHE A 73 21.22 4.22 -3.64
N GLU A 74 22.08 3.22 -3.67
CA GLU A 74 23.18 3.10 -2.71
C GLU A 74 24.50 2.77 -3.40
N LEU A 75 25.60 3.13 -2.74
CA LEU A 75 26.94 2.74 -3.16
C LEU A 75 27.19 1.28 -2.79
N GLU A 76 27.94 0.57 -3.62
CA GLU A 76 28.23 -0.86 -3.43
C GLU A 76 28.82 -1.18 -2.04
N LYS A 77 29.69 -0.30 -1.53
CA LYS A 77 30.28 -0.44 -0.19
C LYS A 77 29.24 -0.45 0.94
N ASP A 78 28.16 0.32 0.79
CA ASP A 78 27.12 0.48 1.81
C ASP A 78 26.09 -0.65 1.67
N ALA A 79 25.80 -1.06 0.44
CA ALA A 79 24.99 -2.23 0.12
C ALA A 79 25.54 -3.49 0.82
N LYS A 80 26.86 -3.72 0.72
CA LYS A 80 27.55 -4.87 1.32
C LYS A 80 27.44 -4.95 2.84
N LEU A 81 27.18 -3.83 3.52
CA LEU A 81 27.05 -3.79 4.97
C LEU A 81 25.63 -4.12 5.45
N ARG A 82 24.61 -3.91 4.60
CA ARG A 82 23.19 -3.96 5.01
C ARG A 82 22.40 -5.05 4.32
N ASN A 83 22.80 -5.45 3.12
CA ASN A 83 22.02 -6.32 2.26
C ASN A 83 22.70 -7.67 2.08
N LYS A 84 21.87 -8.71 1.98
CA LYS A 84 22.34 -10.07 1.72
C LYS A 84 22.20 -10.43 0.25
N PHE A 85 21.12 -10.04 -0.40
CA PHE A 85 20.84 -10.28 -1.81
C PHE A 85 21.16 -9.07 -2.69
N LEU A 86 20.78 -7.85 -2.28
CA LEU A 86 20.95 -6.60 -3.05
C LEU A 86 22.41 -6.10 -3.03
N VAL A 87 23.35 -7.00 -3.28
CA VAL A 87 24.77 -6.73 -3.45
C VAL A 87 25.20 -7.21 -4.84
N LYS A 88 26.19 -6.51 -5.42
CA LYS A 88 26.62 -6.73 -6.81
C LYS A 88 26.87 -8.21 -7.13
N GLU A 89 27.63 -8.92 -6.31
CA GLU A 89 27.98 -10.33 -6.56
C GLU A 89 26.74 -11.23 -6.65
N ASN A 90 25.74 -11.00 -5.79
CA ASN A 90 24.52 -11.79 -5.77
C ASN A 90 23.55 -11.40 -6.88
N ILE A 91 23.47 -10.12 -7.24
CA ILE A 91 22.69 -9.68 -8.41
C ILE A 91 23.29 -10.28 -9.69
N GLU A 92 24.61 -10.20 -9.88
CA GLU A 92 25.32 -10.77 -11.04
C GLU A 92 25.15 -12.28 -11.16
N LYS A 93 25.30 -12.99 -10.03
CA LYS A 93 25.10 -14.45 -9.96
C LYS A 93 23.67 -14.82 -10.37
N ASN A 94 22.68 -14.14 -9.80
CA ASN A 94 21.28 -14.49 -9.98
C ASN A 94 20.68 -13.98 -11.31
N ALA A 95 21.26 -12.94 -11.93
CA ALA A 95 20.85 -12.47 -13.26
C ALA A 95 21.08 -13.52 -14.37
N LYS A 96 21.94 -14.51 -14.12
CA LYS A 96 22.21 -15.62 -15.05
C LYS A 96 21.32 -16.85 -14.78
N GLN A 97 20.56 -16.83 -13.68
CA GLN A 97 19.75 -17.96 -13.26
C GLN A 97 18.30 -17.81 -13.72
N LYS A 98 17.69 -18.93 -14.09
CA LYS A 98 16.27 -18.96 -14.44
C LYS A 98 15.37 -18.82 -13.20
N ASN A 99 15.82 -19.34 -12.06
CA ASN A 99 15.09 -19.33 -10.80
C ASN A 99 16.05 -19.06 -9.64
N LEU A 100 15.60 -18.26 -8.66
CA LEU A 100 16.31 -18.08 -7.40
C LEU A 100 16.22 -19.31 -6.50
N SER A 101 17.27 -19.58 -5.74
CA SER A 101 17.20 -20.52 -4.61
C SER A 101 16.27 -19.99 -3.51
N GLU A 102 15.72 -20.88 -2.68
CA GLU A 102 14.87 -20.46 -1.55
C GLU A 102 15.59 -19.54 -0.56
N ASN A 103 16.91 -19.72 -0.39
CA ASN A 103 17.72 -18.83 0.44
C ASN A 103 17.87 -17.44 -0.20
N ASP A 104 18.09 -17.39 -1.51
CA ASP A 104 18.19 -16.13 -2.26
C ASP A 104 16.85 -15.38 -2.27
N LYS A 105 15.72 -16.08 -2.40
CA LYS A 105 14.38 -15.49 -2.25
C LYS A 105 14.16 -14.86 -0.88
N LYS A 106 14.48 -15.59 0.20
CA LYS A 106 14.37 -15.07 1.58
C LYS A 106 15.26 -13.86 1.81
N ASN A 107 16.49 -13.89 1.30
CA ASN A 107 17.40 -12.75 1.40
C ASN A 107 16.87 -11.54 0.60
N PHE A 108 16.35 -11.76 -0.61
CA PHE A 108 15.72 -10.69 -1.39
C PHE A 108 14.53 -10.08 -0.66
N GLU A 109 13.61 -10.91 -0.14
CA GLU A 109 12.45 -10.42 0.62
C GLU A 109 12.88 -9.62 1.85
N SER A 110 13.89 -10.09 2.58
CA SER A 110 14.43 -9.39 3.76
C SER A 110 15.00 -8.03 3.39
N ASP A 111 15.80 -7.98 2.33
CA ASP A 111 16.42 -6.74 1.85
C ASP A 111 15.35 -5.76 1.36
N ILE A 112 14.36 -6.22 0.58
CA ILE A 112 13.25 -5.37 0.10
C ILE A 112 12.38 -4.87 1.25
N LYS A 113 12.06 -5.71 2.24
CA LYS A 113 11.30 -5.29 3.43
C LYS A 113 12.00 -4.17 4.18
N THR A 114 13.32 -4.28 4.33
CA THR A 114 14.16 -3.27 4.97
C THR A 114 14.23 -1.99 4.12
N LEU A 115 14.52 -2.15 2.82
CA LEU A 115 14.67 -1.08 1.86
C LEU A 115 13.42 -0.21 1.76
N LEU A 116 12.26 -0.85 1.65
CA LEU A 116 10.95 -0.19 1.56
C LEU A 116 10.35 0.15 2.93
N SER A 117 11.04 -0.19 4.03
CA SER A 117 10.59 0.05 5.42
C SER A 117 9.17 -0.47 5.66
N ILE A 118 8.92 -1.71 5.24
CA ILE A 118 7.60 -2.35 5.31
C ILE A 118 7.05 -2.41 6.75
N ASP A 119 7.92 -2.57 7.75
CA ASP A 119 7.51 -2.55 9.16
C ASP A 119 6.96 -1.17 9.58
N ASN A 120 7.51 -0.08 9.04
CA ASN A 120 6.97 1.26 9.27
C ASN A 120 5.60 1.42 8.62
N ILE A 121 5.45 0.97 7.37
CA ILE A 121 4.15 0.99 6.68
C ILE A 121 3.11 0.20 7.49
N LYS A 122 3.47 -1.01 7.96
CA LYS A 122 2.60 -1.82 8.82
C LYS A 122 2.18 -1.05 10.08
N SER A 123 3.16 -0.47 10.78
CA SER A 123 2.93 0.31 11.99
C SER A 123 2.00 1.50 11.75
N GLU A 124 2.27 2.33 10.74
CA GLU A 124 1.46 3.50 10.42
C GLU A 124 0.05 3.13 9.96
N LEU A 125 -0.11 2.10 9.13
CA LEU A 125 -1.43 1.61 8.73
C LEU A 125 -2.23 1.14 9.94
N ASN A 126 -1.62 0.37 10.85
CA ASN A 126 -2.28 -0.12 12.05
C ASN A 126 -2.74 0.99 13.01
N LYS A 127 -2.16 2.20 12.95
CA LYS A 127 -2.68 3.36 13.70
C LYS A 127 -4.07 3.78 13.25
N LEU A 128 -4.47 3.48 12.02
CA LEU A 128 -5.84 3.76 11.55
C LEU A 128 -6.91 3.00 12.35
N LYS A 129 -6.55 1.89 13.02
CA LYS A 129 -7.48 1.20 13.93
C LYS A 129 -7.86 2.03 15.16
N ASN A 130 -7.04 3.02 15.52
CA ASN A 130 -7.29 3.88 16.68
C ASN A 130 -8.22 5.06 16.34
N LYS A 131 -8.59 5.21 15.06
CA LYS A 131 -9.46 6.28 14.57
C LYS A 131 -10.92 5.84 14.67
N PRO A 132 -11.75 6.46 15.55
CA PRO A 132 -13.12 6.02 15.79
C PRO A 132 -13.99 5.98 14.54
N GLU A 133 -13.72 6.86 13.57
CA GLU A 133 -14.43 6.91 12.29
C GLU A 133 -14.33 5.59 11.50
N TYR A 134 -13.26 4.81 11.70
CA TYR A 134 -13.03 3.55 10.97
C TYR A 134 -13.47 2.31 11.75
N ASN A 135 -13.96 2.45 12.98
CA ASN A 135 -14.39 1.30 13.80
C ASN A 135 -15.37 0.39 13.05
N VAL A 136 -16.33 0.97 12.33
CA VAL A 136 -17.37 0.19 11.62
C VAL A 136 -16.83 -0.69 10.49
N ILE A 137 -15.63 -0.40 9.96
CA ILE A 137 -14.99 -1.19 8.90
C ILE A 137 -13.74 -1.96 9.36
N LEU A 138 -13.19 -1.62 10.52
CA LEU A 138 -11.96 -2.24 11.05
C LEU A 138 -12.16 -3.08 12.31
N ASP A 139 -13.35 -3.05 12.92
CA ASP A 139 -13.62 -3.83 14.12
C ASP A 139 -13.36 -5.33 13.89
N GLY A 140 -12.69 -5.96 14.85
CA GLY A 140 -12.27 -7.36 14.77
C GLY A 140 -11.07 -7.68 13.87
N LEU A 141 -10.50 -6.72 13.12
CA LEU A 141 -9.24 -6.94 12.40
C LEU A 141 -8.05 -6.87 13.35
N GLU A 142 -7.15 -7.84 13.30
CA GLU A 142 -5.90 -7.83 14.08
C GLU A 142 -4.90 -6.84 13.49
N ASP A 143 -4.64 -6.94 12.19
CA ASP A 143 -3.77 -6.06 11.42
C ASP A 143 -4.48 -5.57 10.16
N ILE A 144 -4.29 -4.30 9.79
CA ILE A 144 -4.72 -3.76 8.48
C ILE A 144 -3.78 -4.25 7.37
N PHE A 145 -2.51 -4.46 7.71
CA PHE A 145 -1.49 -4.95 6.82
C PHE A 145 -0.83 -6.20 7.41
N GLU A 146 -1.15 -7.35 6.81
CA GLU A 146 -0.67 -8.64 7.28
C GLU A 146 0.79 -8.87 6.87
N ASN A 147 1.07 -8.86 5.55
CA ASN A 147 2.40 -9.11 5.01
C ASN A 147 2.63 -8.49 3.62
N MET A 148 3.91 -8.45 3.24
CA MET A 148 4.37 -8.22 1.86
C MET A 148 4.84 -9.55 1.28
N ASN A 149 4.36 -9.89 0.09
CA ASN A 149 4.81 -11.05 -0.68
C ASN A 149 5.42 -10.58 -2.00
N VAL A 150 6.51 -11.24 -2.41
CA VAL A 150 7.14 -11.01 -3.72
C VAL A 150 6.71 -12.12 -4.66
N ASN A 151 6.18 -11.76 -5.82
CA ASN A 151 5.95 -12.72 -6.89
C ASN A 151 7.26 -13.01 -7.65
N PHE A 152 7.93 -14.10 -7.26
CA PHE A 152 9.16 -14.53 -7.93
C PHE A 152 8.94 -15.21 -9.27
N GLU A 153 7.71 -15.64 -9.61
CA GLU A 153 7.44 -16.28 -10.91
C GLU A 153 7.58 -15.30 -12.07
N SER A 154 7.30 -14.01 -11.82
CA SER A 154 7.45 -12.91 -12.78
C SER A 154 8.70 -12.05 -12.55
N ALA A 155 9.54 -12.40 -11.58
CA ALA A 155 10.71 -11.58 -11.24
C ALA A 155 11.85 -11.80 -12.25
N GLU A 156 12.37 -10.70 -12.81
CA GLU A 156 13.51 -10.72 -13.72
C GLU A 156 14.66 -9.88 -13.13
N PHE A 157 15.83 -10.50 -12.94
CA PHE A 157 17.03 -9.83 -12.43
C PHE A 157 17.98 -9.53 -13.59
N LYS A 158 18.25 -8.25 -13.82
CA LYS A 158 19.18 -7.80 -14.86
C LYS A 158 20.40 -7.17 -14.23
N TYR A 159 21.56 -7.54 -14.77
CA TYR A 159 22.82 -6.87 -14.46
C TYR A 159 23.41 -6.30 -15.75
N LYS A 160 23.79 -5.03 -15.72
CA LYS A 160 24.51 -4.37 -16.80
C LYS A 160 25.74 -3.69 -16.21
N ASN A 161 26.91 -4.06 -16.72
CA ASN A 161 28.14 -3.35 -16.41
C ASN A 161 28.24 -2.11 -17.30
N PHE A 162 28.51 -0.95 -16.70
CA PHE A 162 28.68 0.33 -17.40
C PHE A 162 30.14 0.77 -17.46
N SER A 163 31.09 -0.06 -17.02
CA SER A 163 32.52 0.20 -17.20
C SER A 163 32.89 0.12 -18.69
N ASN A 164 33.29 1.26 -19.26
CA ASN A 164 34.12 1.35 -20.46
C ASN A 164 35.60 1.33 -20.06
#